data_AF-A0A960NNY5-F1
#
_entry.id   AF-A0A960NNY5-F1
#
_cell.length_a   1.000
_cell.length_b   1.000
_cell.length_c   1.000
_cell.angle_alpha   90.00
_cell.angle_beta   90.00
_cell.angle_gamma   90.00
#
_symmetry.space_group_name_H-M   'P 1'
#
loop_
_entity.id
_entity.type
_entity.pdbx_description
1 polymer ?
#
loop_
_entity_poly.entity_id
_entity_poly.type
_entity_poly.pdbx_seq_one_letter_code
_entity_poly.pdbx_strand_id
1 'polypeptide(L)'
;MAKPERKKLKIRCGDSDCNNGLHCFRVTARTVSNFAAGTCQACGADPVDWQRVQQRAPGDVENTFASLGHEFVRTYFMQLPAGEDAQSYARRKGRIGLHAAARKRLKQSIGPAHPFRDGTQTPMLEDSNNPIWNAQHATATCCRRCTEYWHGIARGRALTSGELDYLTGLVTKYLDEKLPDLADEPSAVYRLTKDTGNE
;
A
#
# COMPACT_ATOMS: atom_id res chain seq x y z
N MET A 1 -1.80 8.34 -29.86
CA MET A 1 -0.48 7.82 -29.44
C MET A 1 -0.69 6.77 -28.36
N ALA A 2 -0.12 5.57 -28.52
CA ALA A 2 -0.19 4.53 -27.48
C ALA A 2 0.56 4.99 -26.23
N LYS A 3 -0.02 4.81 -25.04
CA LYS A 3 0.67 5.11 -23.79
C LYS A 3 1.86 4.14 -23.67
N PRO A 4 3.08 4.61 -23.35
CA PRO A 4 4.23 3.72 -23.22
C PRO A 4 3.95 2.63 -22.19
N GLU A 5 4.39 1.41 -22.50
CA GLU A 5 4.26 0.25 -21.62
C GLU A 5 5.00 0.51 -20.31
N ARG A 6 4.35 0.24 -19.18
CA ARG A 6 4.91 0.52 -17.85
C ARG A 6 5.74 -0.64 -17.36
N LYS A 7 6.93 -0.33 -16.86
CA LYS A 7 7.87 -1.33 -16.35
C LYS A 7 7.41 -1.92 -15.02
N LYS A 8 7.46 -3.25 -14.93
CA LYS A 8 7.16 -4.01 -13.71
C LYS A 8 8.31 -3.89 -12.72
N LEU A 9 7.97 -3.79 -11.44
CA LEU A 9 8.94 -3.84 -10.36
C LEU A 9 9.62 -5.21 -10.31
N LYS A 10 10.92 -5.22 -10.02
CA LYS A 10 11.71 -6.44 -9.79
C LYS A 10 11.72 -6.86 -8.31
N ILE A 11 10.60 -6.69 -7.63
CA ILE A 11 10.41 -7.09 -6.24
C ILE A 11 9.17 -7.97 -6.09
N ARG A 12 9.15 -8.81 -5.06
CA ARG A 12 8.07 -9.72 -4.71
C ARG A 12 7.69 -9.52 -3.25
N CYS A 13 6.44 -9.79 -2.89
CA CYS A 13 5.98 -9.72 -1.50
C CYS A 13 6.68 -10.71 -0.53
N GLY A 14 7.56 -11.58 -1.03
CA GLY A 14 8.32 -12.54 -0.22
C GLY A 14 9.81 -12.19 -0.10
N ASP A 15 10.25 -11.09 -0.72
CA ASP A 15 11.65 -10.66 -0.63
C ASP A 15 11.92 -10.05 0.75
N SER A 16 13.19 -10.12 1.18
CA SER A 16 13.67 -9.60 2.46
C SER A 16 15.12 -9.15 2.33
N ASP A 17 15.52 -8.19 3.15
CA ASP A 17 16.90 -7.76 3.36
C ASP A 17 17.16 -7.64 4.87
N CYS A 18 17.30 -8.80 5.50
CA CYS A 18 17.32 -8.90 6.97
C CYS A 18 18.53 -8.21 7.61
N ASN A 19 19.64 -8.08 6.88
CA ASN A 19 20.84 -7.37 7.37
C ASN A 19 20.59 -5.87 7.55
N ASN A 20 19.62 -5.31 6.84
CA ASN A 20 19.22 -3.91 6.93
C ASN A 20 17.91 -3.72 7.70
N GLY A 21 17.50 -4.72 8.50
CA GLY A 21 16.26 -4.65 9.31
C GLY A 21 14.96 -4.72 8.49
N LEU A 22 15.05 -5.14 7.22
CA LEU A 22 13.92 -5.27 6.32
C LEU A 22 13.53 -6.74 6.17
N HIS A 23 12.47 -7.13 6.86
CA HIS A 23 12.06 -8.52 7.02
C HIS A 23 10.93 -8.91 6.08
N CYS A 24 10.52 -10.18 6.14
CA CYS A 24 9.36 -10.71 5.43
C CYS A 24 8.52 -11.53 6.41
N PHE A 25 7.30 -11.09 6.70
CA PHE A 25 6.40 -11.77 7.65
C PHE A 25 5.35 -12.63 6.94
N ARG A 26 5.37 -12.63 5.60
CA ARG A 26 4.43 -13.40 4.78
C ARG A 26 4.75 -14.89 4.83
N VAL A 27 3.92 -15.64 5.52
CA VAL A 27 3.91 -17.11 5.47
C VAL A 27 3.40 -17.58 4.10
N THR A 28 4.07 -18.56 3.48
CA THR A 28 3.59 -19.21 2.24
C THR A 28 3.54 -20.72 2.40
N ALA A 29 2.64 -21.40 1.67
CA ALA A 29 2.54 -22.86 1.70
C ALA A 29 3.83 -23.60 1.24
N ARG A 30 4.70 -22.90 0.49
CA ARG A 30 6.02 -23.42 0.09
C ARG A 30 7.10 -23.13 1.12
N THR A 31 6.86 -22.16 2.00
CA THR A 31 7.69 -21.89 3.16
C THR A 31 7.18 -22.82 4.26
N VAL A 32 7.74 -24.03 4.35
CA VAL A 32 7.74 -24.76 5.62
C VAL A 32 8.62 -23.93 6.56
N SER A 33 8.05 -22.86 7.10
CA SER A 33 8.77 -21.91 7.93
C SER A 33 9.05 -22.58 9.26
N ASN A 34 10.33 -22.61 9.65
CA ASN A 34 10.72 -23.00 11.01
C ASN A 34 10.26 -21.95 12.06
N PHE A 35 9.73 -20.82 11.60
CA PHE A 35 9.39 -19.67 12.44
C PHE A 35 7.88 -19.41 12.49
N ALA A 36 7.40 -18.98 13.66
CA ALA A 36 5.99 -18.73 13.93
C ALA A 36 5.42 -17.59 13.07
N ALA A 37 4.10 -17.54 12.91
CA ALA A 37 3.44 -16.37 12.32
C ALA A 37 3.78 -15.11 13.14
N GLY A 38 4.02 -13.98 12.45
CA GLY A 38 4.51 -12.73 13.06
C GLY A 38 6.03 -12.61 13.07
N THR A 39 6.78 -13.71 13.01
CA THR A 39 8.24 -13.63 12.90
C THR A 39 8.71 -13.59 11.45
N CYS A 40 9.90 -13.03 11.22
CA CYS A 40 10.53 -12.98 9.91
C CYS A 40 10.78 -14.40 9.39
N GLN A 41 10.23 -14.69 8.22
CA GLN A 41 10.29 -16.01 7.59
C GLN A 41 11.66 -16.35 6.99
N ALA A 42 12.62 -15.43 7.04
CA ALA A 42 13.99 -15.62 6.56
C ALA A 42 15.03 -15.73 7.69
N CYS A 43 14.83 -15.03 8.83
CA CYS A 43 15.81 -15.00 9.92
C CYS A 43 15.23 -15.18 11.34
N GLY A 44 13.91 -15.25 11.49
CA GLY A 44 13.24 -15.42 12.79
C GLY A 44 13.09 -14.14 13.64
N ALA A 45 13.58 -12.98 13.17
CA ALA A 45 13.41 -11.71 13.88
C ALA A 45 11.93 -11.33 14.07
N ASP A 46 11.59 -10.74 15.22
CA ASP A 46 10.24 -10.30 15.55
C ASP A 46 10.23 -8.85 16.08
N PRO A 47 10.44 -7.86 15.20
CA PRO A 47 10.55 -6.46 15.63
C PRO A 47 9.19 -5.75 15.80
N VAL A 48 8.07 -6.44 15.52
CA VAL A 48 6.74 -5.82 15.48
C VAL A 48 5.95 -6.20 16.72
N ASP A 49 5.37 -5.22 17.41
CA ASP A 49 4.36 -5.47 18.44
C ASP A 49 3.02 -5.86 17.77
N TRP A 50 2.88 -7.14 17.42
CA TRP A 50 1.68 -7.66 16.75
C TRP A 50 0.42 -7.50 17.58
N GLN A 51 0.53 -7.60 18.90
CA GLN A 51 -0.63 -7.45 19.80
C GLN A 51 -1.17 -6.03 19.71
N ARG A 52 -0.31 -5.01 19.66
CA ARG A 52 -0.71 -3.62 19.47
C ARG A 52 -1.24 -3.35 18.07
N VAL A 53 -0.53 -3.78 17.02
CA VAL A 53 -0.97 -3.57 15.62
C VAL A 53 -2.34 -4.20 15.35
N GLN A 54 -2.59 -5.42 15.83
CA GLN A 54 -3.83 -6.14 15.56
C GLN A 54 -5.01 -5.72 16.44
N GLN A 55 -4.83 -4.78 17.38
CA GLN A 55 -5.96 -4.07 17.99
C GLN A 55 -6.66 -3.17 16.98
N ARG A 56 -5.97 -2.76 15.90
CA ARG A 56 -6.50 -1.90 14.83
C ARG A 56 -7.11 -0.60 15.37
N ALA A 57 -6.48 -0.04 16.41
CA ALA A 57 -6.95 1.18 17.04
C ALA A 57 -6.78 2.36 16.07
N PRO A 58 -7.85 3.09 15.69
CA PRO A 58 -7.73 4.24 14.78
C PRO A 58 -6.80 5.34 15.30
N GLY A 59 -6.64 5.49 16.62
CA GLY A 59 -5.71 6.43 17.24
C GLY A 59 -4.24 5.99 17.22
N ASP A 60 -3.92 4.78 16.76
CA ASP A 60 -2.57 4.20 16.79
C ASP A 60 -1.99 3.97 15.38
N VAL A 61 -2.53 4.70 14.39
CA VAL A 61 -2.10 4.63 12.98
C VAL A 61 -0.61 4.92 12.83
N GLU A 62 -0.05 5.86 13.61
CA GLU A 62 1.38 6.19 13.60
C GLU A 62 2.27 4.97 13.94
N ASN A 63 1.94 4.26 15.01
CA ASN A 63 2.68 3.08 15.43
C ASN A 63 2.57 1.95 14.41
N THR A 64 1.37 1.66 13.90
CA THR A 64 1.21 0.65 12.86
C THR A 64 1.99 1.00 11.60
N PHE A 65 1.95 2.27 11.19
CA PHE A 65 2.67 2.72 10.00
C PHE A 65 4.19 2.58 10.15
N ALA A 66 4.74 2.93 11.31
CA ALA A 66 6.14 2.68 11.63
C ALA A 66 6.48 1.18 11.62
N SER A 67 5.61 0.35 12.20
CA SER A 67 5.78 -1.11 12.26
C SER A 67 5.81 -1.75 10.87
N LEU A 68 4.97 -1.28 9.94
CA LEU A 68 4.98 -1.69 8.53
C LEU A 68 6.35 -1.46 7.87
N GLY A 69 7.10 -0.44 8.31
CA GLY A 69 8.46 -0.13 7.84
C GLY A 69 9.51 -1.19 8.14
N HIS A 70 9.20 -2.21 8.94
CA HIS A 70 10.06 -3.37 9.15
C HIS A 70 9.93 -4.44 8.07
N GLU A 71 8.97 -4.35 7.14
CA GLU A 71 8.84 -5.31 6.04
C GLU A 71 9.34 -4.74 4.72
N PHE A 72 10.24 -5.48 4.06
CA PHE A 72 10.94 -5.06 2.86
C PHE A 72 10.01 -4.51 1.78
N VAL A 73 8.95 -5.25 1.44
CA VAL A 73 8.03 -4.81 0.37
C VAL A 73 7.31 -3.53 0.76
N ARG A 74 6.95 -3.33 2.02
CA ARG A 74 6.22 -2.14 2.49
C ARG A 74 7.12 -0.92 2.39
N THR A 75 8.33 -1.04 2.93
CA THR A 75 9.36 0.01 2.88
C THR A 75 9.72 0.38 1.45
N TYR A 76 9.83 -0.60 0.54
CA TYR A 76 10.05 -0.35 -0.87
C TYR A 76 8.97 0.59 -1.45
N PHE A 77 7.68 0.30 -1.21
CA PHE A 77 6.58 1.16 -1.69
C PHE A 77 6.45 2.50 -0.95
N MET A 78 6.89 2.59 0.30
CA MET A 78 7.06 3.86 1.02
C MET A 78 8.09 4.75 0.33
N GLN A 79 9.20 4.16 -0.10
CA GLN A 79 10.30 4.90 -0.73
C GLN A 79 10.05 5.24 -2.20
N LEU A 80 9.31 4.41 -2.95
CA LEU A 80 9.00 4.67 -4.37
C LEU A 80 8.44 6.08 -4.58
N PRO A 81 9.05 6.94 -5.42
CA PRO A 81 8.58 8.30 -5.63
C PRO A 81 7.18 8.34 -6.26
N ALA A 82 6.43 9.40 -5.98
CA ALA A 82 5.21 9.68 -6.73
C ALA A 82 5.60 10.31 -8.08
N GLY A 83 5.57 9.53 -9.16
CA GLY A 83 5.83 10.04 -10.50
C GLY A 83 4.81 11.09 -10.96
N GLU A 84 5.12 11.83 -12.02
CA GLU A 84 4.32 12.96 -12.52
C GLU A 84 2.84 12.60 -12.76
N ASP A 85 2.57 11.41 -13.30
CA ASP A 85 1.21 10.92 -13.53
C ASP A 85 0.43 10.74 -12.22
N ALA A 86 1.08 10.23 -11.16
CA ALA A 86 0.47 10.06 -9.84
C ALA A 86 0.25 11.41 -9.15
N GLN A 87 1.21 12.32 -9.25
CA GLN A 87 1.05 13.69 -8.74
C GLN A 87 -0.07 14.41 -9.47
N SER A 88 -0.13 14.31 -10.80
CA SER A 88 -1.18 14.88 -11.64
C SER A 88 -2.56 14.28 -11.34
N TYR A 89 -2.62 12.98 -10.99
CA TYR A 89 -3.84 12.35 -10.49
C TYR A 89 -4.27 12.94 -9.14
N ALA A 90 -3.34 13.09 -8.21
CA ALA A 90 -3.60 13.65 -6.88
C ALA A 90 -4.07 15.11 -6.96
N ARG A 91 -3.35 15.97 -7.71
CA ARG A 91 -3.69 17.39 -7.91
C ARG A 91 -5.09 17.59 -8.49
N ARG A 92 -5.49 16.77 -9.48
CA ARG A 92 -6.85 16.80 -10.05
C ARG A 92 -7.95 16.38 -9.07
N LYS A 93 -7.60 15.69 -7.98
CA LYS A 93 -8.55 15.29 -6.94
C LYS A 93 -8.57 16.24 -5.75
N GLY A 94 -7.46 16.93 -5.45
CA GLY A 94 -7.26 17.55 -4.15
C GLY A 94 -7.10 16.50 -3.03
N ARG A 95 -6.59 16.90 -1.86
CA ARG A 95 -6.39 16.01 -0.71
C ARG A 95 -7.68 15.35 -0.27
N ILE A 96 -8.75 16.14 -0.10
CA ILE A 96 -10.06 15.66 0.37
C ILE A 96 -10.62 14.61 -0.62
N GLY A 97 -10.59 14.92 -1.91
CA GLY A 97 -11.05 14.02 -2.96
C GLY A 97 -10.19 12.76 -3.11
N LEU A 98 -8.88 12.86 -2.84
CA LEU A 98 -7.95 11.74 -2.87
C LEU A 98 -8.19 10.78 -1.70
N HIS A 99 -8.39 11.31 -0.49
CA HIS A 99 -8.75 10.52 0.69
C HIS A 99 -10.09 9.79 0.50
N ALA A 100 -11.11 10.48 -0.02
CA ALA A 100 -12.39 9.85 -0.36
C ALA A 100 -12.24 8.74 -1.41
N ALA A 101 -11.36 8.95 -2.41
CA ALA A 101 -11.05 7.94 -3.42
C ALA A 101 -10.32 6.72 -2.83
N ALA A 102 -9.42 6.92 -1.86
CA ALA A 102 -8.74 5.84 -1.15
C ALA A 102 -9.74 4.96 -0.40
N ARG A 103 -10.64 5.55 0.37
CA ARG A 103 -11.71 4.82 1.07
C ARG A 103 -12.57 4.01 0.10
N LYS A 104 -13.04 4.66 -0.98
CA LYS A 104 -13.86 4.00 -2.01
C LYS A 104 -13.11 2.82 -2.64
N ARG A 105 -11.82 2.99 -2.91
CA ARG A 105 -10.97 1.93 -3.45
C ARG A 105 -10.89 0.74 -2.50
N LEU A 106 -10.58 0.95 -1.21
CA LEU A 106 -10.51 -0.13 -0.24
C LEU A 106 -11.84 -0.88 -0.11
N LYS A 107 -12.96 -0.14 -0.03
CA LYS A 107 -14.30 -0.72 0.01
C LYS A 107 -14.57 -1.66 -1.16
N GLN A 108 -14.06 -1.33 -2.35
CA GLN A 108 -14.24 -2.12 -3.56
C GLN A 108 -13.22 -3.26 -3.68
N SER A 109 -11.95 -3.03 -3.33
CA SER A 109 -10.88 -4.01 -3.55
C SER A 109 -10.75 -5.02 -2.41
N ILE A 110 -10.93 -4.64 -1.15
CA ILE A 110 -10.72 -5.57 -0.04
C ILE A 110 -11.92 -5.64 0.91
N GLY A 111 -12.94 -4.80 0.69
CA GLY A 111 -14.18 -4.79 1.46
C GLY A 111 -15.00 -6.08 1.39
N PRO A 112 -15.23 -6.68 0.21
CA PRO A 112 -16.01 -7.92 0.10
C PRO A 112 -15.33 -9.13 0.75
N ALA A 113 -16.11 -10.14 1.12
CA ALA A 113 -15.60 -11.42 1.62
C ALA A 113 -14.71 -12.16 0.59
N HIS A 114 -15.06 -12.05 -0.69
CA HIS A 114 -14.36 -12.64 -1.82
C HIS A 114 -14.12 -11.58 -2.91
N PRO A 115 -13.09 -10.73 -2.77
CA PRO A 115 -12.87 -9.68 -3.75
C PRO A 115 -12.44 -10.21 -5.11
N PHE A 116 -12.88 -9.52 -6.16
CA PHE A 116 -12.45 -9.83 -7.52
C PHE A 116 -10.93 -9.63 -7.67
N ARG A 117 -10.26 -10.61 -8.28
CA ARG A 117 -8.80 -10.63 -8.52
C ARG A 117 -7.95 -10.41 -7.27
N ASP A 118 -8.43 -10.86 -6.10
CA ASP A 118 -7.66 -10.77 -4.85
C ASP A 118 -6.21 -11.26 -5.03
N GLY A 119 -5.26 -10.47 -4.53
CA GLY A 119 -3.81 -10.71 -4.70
C GLY A 119 -3.18 -10.13 -5.97
N THR A 120 -3.97 -9.68 -6.95
CA THR A 120 -3.47 -9.05 -8.20
C THR A 120 -4.16 -7.70 -8.49
N GLN A 121 -4.75 -7.11 -7.45
CA GLN A 121 -5.65 -5.96 -7.57
C GLN A 121 -4.92 -4.65 -7.85
N THR A 122 -3.67 -4.55 -7.42
CA THR A 122 -2.79 -3.40 -7.60
C THR A 122 -1.52 -3.85 -8.33
N PRO A 123 -1.27 -3.35 -9.54
CA PRO A 123 -0.02 -3.63 -10.26
C PRO A 123 1.21 -3.22 -9.44
N MET A 124 2.30 -3.99 -9.55
CA MET A 124 3.62 -3.64 -9.01
C MET A 124 4.45 -3.00 -10.15
N LEU A 125 4.31 -1.69 -10.34
CA LEU A 125 4.93 -0.93 -11.44
C LEU A 125 5.90 0.12 -10.90
N GLU A 126 6.99 0.37 -11.63
CA GLU A 126 7.96 1.44 -11.30
C GLU A 126 7.25 2.80 -11.27
N ASP A 127 6.42 3.08 -12.27
CA ASP A 127 5.63 4.30 -12.38
C ASP A 127 4.12 3.99 -12.31
N SER A 128 3.57 4.02 -11.09
CA SER A 128 2.11 4.02 -10.90
C SER A 128 1.53 5.40 -11.23
N ASN A 129 0.37 5.44 -11.89
CA ASN A 129 -0.39 6.68 -12.12
C ASN A 129 -1.40 6.95 -11.00
N ASN A 130 -1.52 6.02 -10.06
CA ASN A 130 -2.44 6.15 -8.95
C ASN A 130 -1.66 5.93 -7.65
N PRO A 131 -1.42 7.00 -6.87
CA PRO A 131 -0.67 6.89 -5.62
C PRO A 131 -1.37 5.99 -4.60
N ILE A 132 -2.70 5.80 -4.71
CA ILE A 132 -3.46 4.89 -3.85
C ILE A 132 -2.97 3.45 -4.00
N TRP A 133 -2.51 3.03 -5.19
CA TRP A 133 -2.00 1.66 -5.36
C TRP A 133 -0.68 1.43 -4.62
N ASN A 134 0.19 2.43 -4.61
CA ASN A 134 1.43 2.37 -3.84
C ASN A 134 1.12 2.39 -2.35
N ALA A 135 0.19 3.25 -1.92
CA ALA A 135 -0.31 3.29 -0.55
C ALA A 135 -0.87 1.93 -0.11
N GLN A 136 -1.63 1.25 -0.97
CA GLN A 136 -2.18 -0.07 -0.65
C GLN A 136 -1.09 -1.12 -0.42
N HIS A 137 -0.02 -1.09 -1.22
CA HIS A 137 1.12 -1.97 -1.00
C HIS A 137 1.91 -1.58 0.24
N ALA A 138 2.20 -0.31 0.47
CA ALA A 138 2.91 0.17 1.66
C ALA A 138 2.18 -0.17 2.96
N THR A 139 0.84 -0.19 2.96
CA THR A 139 0.02 -0.35 4.17
C THR A 139 -0.57 -1.74 4.35
N ALA A 140 -0.13 -2.72 3.55
CA ALA A 140 -0.67 -4.09 3.55
C ALA A 140 -2.19 -4.17 3.30
N THR A 141 -2.74 -3.27 2.48
CA THR A 141 -4.16 -3.20 2.08
C THR A 141 -4.40 -3.51 0.60
N CYS A 142 -3.40 -4.09 -0.08
CA CYS A 142 -3.45 -4.44 -1.51
C CYS A 142 -4.21 -5.74 -1.82
N CYS A 143 -4.39 -6.63 -0.83
CA CYS A 143 -5.16 -7.86 -0.96
C CYS A 143 -5.56 -8.41 0.42
N ARG A 144 -6.48 -9.37 0.46
CA ARG A 144 -6.95 -9.96 1.72
C ARG A 144 -5.90 -10.76 2.47
N ARG A 145 -4.93 -11.35 1.75
CA ARG A 145 -3.80 -12.01 2.41
C ARG A 145 -2.99 -11.01 3.21
N CYS A 146 -2.69 -9.84 2.65
CA CYS A 146 -1.93 -8.81 3.36
C CYS A 146 -2.68 -8.29 4.57
N THR A 147 -3.99 -8.03 4.45
CA THR A 147 -4.79 -7.57 5.60
C THR A 147 -4.93 -8.63 6.69
N GLU A 148 -4.90 -9.91 6.33
CA GLU A 148 -4.98 -11.00 7.29
C GLU A 148 -3.73 -11.06 8.17
N TYR A 149 -2.53 -11.15 7.60
CA TYR A 149 -1.33 -11.35 8.43
C TYR A 149 -0.83 -10.07 9.11
N TRP A 150 -1.06 -8.89 8.52
CA TRP A 150 -0.68 -7.63 9.17
C TRP A 150 -1.71 -7.15 10.18
N HIS A 151 -2.97 -7.10 9.76
CA HIS A 151 -4.02 -6.42 10.53
C HIS A 151 -4.89 -7.40 11.32
N GLY A 152 -4.65 -8.71 11.22
CA GLY A 152 -5.45 -9.74 11.90
C GLY A 152 -6.88 -9.88 11.36
N ILE A 153 -7.15 -9.36 10.15
CA ILE A 153 -8.49 -9.37 9.56
C ILE A 153 -8.68 -10.62 8.71
N ALA A 154 -9.37 -11.61 9.27
CA ALA A 154 -9.60 -12.91 8.64
C ALA A 154 -10.22 -12.82 7.23
N ARG A 155 -9.76 -13.67 6.30
CA ARG A 155 -10.39 -13.87 4.99
C ARG A 155 -11.78 -14.50 5.08
N GLY A 156 -12.55 -14.39 3.99
CA GLY A 156 -13.87 -15.04 3.87
C GLY A 156 -15.01 -14.29 4.54
N ARG A 157 -14.77 -13.10 5.09
CA ARG A 157 -15.82 -12.18 5.57
C ARG A 157 -15.59 -10.76 5.06
N ALA A 158 -16.68 -10.01 4.96
CA ALA A 158 -16.61 -8.60 4.64
C ALA A 158 -15.88 -7.81 5.73
N LEU A 159 -15.27 -6.68 5.35
CA LEU A 159 -14.77 -5.70 6.31
C LEU A 159 -15.94 -5.03 7.04
N THR A 160 -15.76 -4.78 8.33
CA THR A 160 -16.64 -3.87 9.08
C THR A 160 -16.35 -2.42 8.68
N SER A 161 -17.26 -1.50 9.02
CA SER A 161 -17.02 -0.06 8.84
C SER A 161 -15.77 0.40 9.58
N GLY A 162 -15.61 0.00 10.85
CA GLY A 162 -14.44 0.36 11.67
C GLY A 162 -13.12 -0.18 11.12
N GLU A 163 -13.10 -1.42 10.60
CA GLU A 163 -11.91 -1.95 9.91
C GLU A 163 -11.60 -1.15 8.65
N LEU A 164 -12.63 -0.80 7.87
CA LEU A 164 -12.45 0.03 6.67
C LEU A 164 -11.93 1.43 7.02
N ASP A 165 -12.43 2.03 8.12
CA ASP A 165 -11.99 3.34 8.62
C ASP A 165 -10.51 3.30 9.05
N TYR A 166 -10.13 2.31 9.86
CA TYR A 166 -8.75 2.09 10.28
C TYR A 166 -7.79 1.92 9.09
N LEU A 167 -8.13 1.03 8.14
CA LEU A 167 -7.30 0.82 6.96
C LEU A 167 -7.24 2.05 6.05
N THR A 168 -8.33 2.83 5.99
CA THR A 168 -8.34 4.11 5.27
C THR A 168 -7.35 5.07 5.92
N GLY A 169 -7.32 5.17 7.25
CA GLY A 169 -6.39 6.03 7.99
C GLY A 169 -4.92 5.75 7.69
N LEU A 170 -4.53 4.47 7.60
CA LEU A 170 -3.18 4.08 7.18
C LEU A 170 -2.86 4.54 5.75
N VAL A 171 -3.81 4.36 4.83
CA VAL A 171 -3.64 4.76 3.43
C VAL A 171 -3.58 6.27 3.28
N THR A 172 -4.40 7.04 4.02
CA THR A 172 -4.35 8.50 3.96
C THR A 172 -3.09 9.04 4.61
N LYS A 173 -2.61 8.46 5.71
CA LYS A 173 -1.30 8.78 6.29
C LYS A 173 -0.17 8.64 5.26
N TYR A 174 -0.11 7.50 4.55
CA TYR A 174 0.86 7.33 3.46
C TYR A 174 0.76 8.47 2.43
N LEU A 175 -0.46 8.79 2.00
CA LEU A 175 -0.68 9.78 0.94
C LEU A 175 -0.27 11.18 1.39
N ASP A 176 -0.53 11.52 2.65
CA ASP A 176 -0.16 12.81 3.23
C ASP A 176 1.35 12.95 3.37
N GLU A 177 2.07 11.89 3.79
CA GLU A 177 3.54 11.88 3.79
C GLU A 177 4.14 11.91 2.39
N LYS A 178 3.51 11.24 1.42
CA LYS A 178 4.03 11.15 0.05
C LYS A 178 3.76 12.41 -0.78
N LEU A 179 2.74 13.17 -0.42
CA LEU A 179 2.27 14.36 -1.12
C LEU A 179 2.00 15.49 -0.11
N PRO A 180 3.03 15.95 0.63
CA PRO A 180 2.86 16.91 1.72
C PRO A 180 2.25 18.23 1.24
N ASP A 181 2.64 18.68 0.04
CA ASP A 181 2.22 19.96 -0.55
C ASP A 181 0.90 19.89 -1.34
N LEU A 182 0.15 18.78 -1.24
CA LEU A 182 -1.12 18.66 -1.95
C LEU A 182 -2.19 19.58 -1.32
N ALA A 183 -2.73 20.49 -2.13
CA ALA A 183 -3.86 21.31 -1.73
C ALA A 183 -5.13 20.48 -1.47
N ASP A 184 -5.99 20.96 -0.57
CA ASP A 184 -7.23 20.26 -0.19
C ASP A 184 -8.21 20.11 -1.34
N GLU A 185 -8.36 21.18 -2.12
CA GLU A 185 -9.24 21.25 -3.28
C GLU A 185 -8.50 20.90 -4.59
N PRO A 186 -9.22 20.42 -5.63
CA PRO A 186 -8.65 20.17 -6.94
C PRO A 186 -7.96 21.41 -7.54
N SER A 187 -6.81 21.20 -8.17
CA SER A 187 -6.13 22.22 -8.97
C SER A 187 -6.13 21.86 -10.45
N ALA A 188 -6.16 22.88 -11.32
CA ALA A 188 -6.01 22.70 -12.75
C ALA A 188 -4.61 22.15 -13.05
N VAL A 189 -4.55 20.97 -13.67
CA VAL A 189 -3.28 20.39 -14.14
C VAL A 189 -3.27 20.55 -15.65
N TYR A 190 -2.53 21.53 -16.15
CA TYR A 190 -2.28 21.65 -17.59
C TYR A 190 -1.44 20.45 -18.02
N ARG A 191 -1.94 19.63 -18.95
CA ARG A 191 -1.05 18.67 -19.62
C ARG A 191 -0.10 19.50 -20.46
N LEU A 192 1.18 19.52 -20.09
CA LEU A 192 2.23 19.88 -21.04
C LEU A 192 2.07 18.91 -22.22
N THR A 193 1.53 19.41 -23.33
CA THR A 193 1.65 18.73 -24.61
C THR A 193 3.14 18.57 -24.84
N LYS A 194 3.64 17.33 -24.90
CA LYS A 194 5.04 17.10 -25.26
C LYS A 194 5.30 17.86 -26.55
N ASP A 195 6.24 18.80 -26.52
CA ASP A 195 6.73 19.46 -27.71
C ASP A 195 7.12 18.38 -28.71
N THR A 196 6.35 18.27 -29.80
CA THR A 196 6.80 17.56 -30.99
C THR A 196 7.85 18.46 -31.62
N GLY A 197 9.07 18.41 -31.08
CA GLY A 197 10.26 18.89 -31.76
C GLY A 197 10.42 18.08 -33.03
N ASN A 198 9.94 18.63 -34.13
CA ASN A 198 10.13 18.12 -35.47
C ASN A 198 11.25 18.98 -36.06
N GLU A 199 12.49 18.51 -35.92
CA GLU A 199 13.60 18.84 -36.82
C GLU A 199 13.76 17.69 -37.82
#